data_AF-A0A9W6FYQ4-F1
#
_entry.id   AF-A0A9W6FYQ4-F1
#
_cell.length_a   1.000
_cell.length_b   1.000
_cell.length_c   1.000
_cell.angle_alpha   90.00
_cell.angle_beta   90.00
_cell.angle_gamma   90.00
#
_symmetry.space_group_name_H-M   'P 1'
#
loop_
_entity.id
_entity.type
_entity.pdbx_description
1 polymer ?
#
loop_
_entity_poly.entity_id
_entity_poly.type
_entity_poly.pdbx_seq_one_letter_code
_entity_poly.pdbx_strand_id
1 'polypeptide(L)' 'MRCEFNDGLRVSYSGKLRIHKGDEVSVALDRDEIPMDIQDELLEAALHESCSEMRDIAREVTETFGTYVPE' A
#
# COMPACT_ATOMS: atom_id res chain seq x y z
N MET A 1 5.92 6.07 5.89
CA MET A 1 4.55 6.53 6.20
C MET A 1 3.67 5.37 6.64
N ARG A 2 2.73 5.60 7.56
CA ARG A 2 1.72 4.62 7.98
C ARG A 2 0.35 5.31 8.11
N CYS A 3 -0.68 4.69 7.53
CA CYS A 3 -2.07 5.10 7.62
C CYS A 3 -2.91 3.95 8.16
N GLU A 4 -3.79 4.25 9.11
CA GLU A 4 -4.72 3.30 9.70
C GLU A 4 -6.14 3.86 9.58
N PHE A 5 -7.01 3.10 8.94
CA PHE A 5 -8.38 3.52 8.66
C PHE A 5 -9.35 2.78 9.58
N ASN A 6 -10.46 3.44 9.90
CA ASN A 6 -11.47 2.91 10.83
C ASN A 6 -12.19 1.64 10.33
N ASP A 7 -12.04 1.30 9.05
CA ASP A 7 -12.56 0.08 8.43
C ASP A 7 -11.64 -1.15 8.64
N GLY A 8 -10.51 -0.98 9.34
CA GLY A 8 -9.52 -2.03 9.55
C GLY A 8 -8.48 -2.16 8.44
N LEU A 9 -8.54 -1.30 7.41
CA LEU A 9 -7.47 -1.15 6.43
C LEU A 9 -6.26 -0.47 7.10
N ARG A 10 -5.07 -1.04 6.92
CA ARG A 10 -3.80 -0.44 7.34
C ARG A 10 -2.84 -0.46 6.18
N VAL A 11 -2.28 0.70 5.85
CA VAL A 11 -1.30 0.87 4.79
C VAL A 11 0.00 1.37 5.40
N SER A 12 1.10 0.71 5.12
CA SER A 12 2.43 1.10 5.58
C SER A 12 3.40 1.08 4.42
N TYR A 13 4.09 2.20 4.20
CA TYR A 13 5.10 2.35 3.18
C TYR A 13 6.40 2.84 3.80
N SER A 14 7.45 2.01 3.74
CA SER A 14 8.76 2.33 4.30
C SER A 14 9.87 1.70 3.45
N GLY A 15 9.79 1.86 2.12
CA GLY A 15 10.61 1.13 1.14
C GLY A 15 10.06 -0.25 0.77
N LYS A 16 8.99 -0.67 1.44
CA LYS A 16 8.12 -1.78 1.06
C LYS A 16 6.69 -1.36 1.33
N LEU A 17 5.77 -1.75 0.45
CA LEU A 17 4.35 -1.50 0.61
C LEU A 17 3.72 -2.68 1.32
N ARG A 18 3.06 -2.41 2.44
CA ARG A 18 2.28 -3.39 3.20
C ARG A 18 0.86 -2.90 3.37
N ILE A 19 -0.08 -3.71 2.91
CA ILE A 19 -1.51 -3.45 3.01
C ILE A 19 -2.11 -4.59 3.81
N HIS A 20 -2.72 -4.26 4.95
CA HIS A 20 -3.45 -5.18 5.78
C HIS A 20 -4.93 -4.82 5.77
N LYS A 21 -5.78 -5.83 5.79
CA LYS A 21 -7.22 -5.68 5.96
C LYS A 21 -7.64 -6.55 7.15
N GLY A 22 -7.92 -5.89 8.29
CA GLY A 22 -8.09 -6.59 9.56
C GLY A 22 -6.76 -7.13 10.09
N ASP A 23 -6.75 -8.42 10.46
CA ASP A 23 -5.55 -9.15 10.92
C ASP A 23 -4.75 -9.81 9.79
N GLU A 24 -5.30 -9.83 8.56
CA GLU A 24 -4.66 -10.46 7.41
C GLU A 24 -3.84 -9.46 6.57
N VAL A 25 -2.67 -9.91 6.11
CA VAL A 25 -1.87 -9.19 5.10
C VAL A 25 -2.50 -9.47 3.75
N SER A 26 -3.05 -8.45 3.10
CA SER A 26 -3.60 -8.60 1.75
C SER A 26 -2.53 -8.46 0.68
N VAL A 27 -1.57 -7.56 0.88
CA VAL A 27 -0.46 -7.32 -0.06
C VAL A 27 0.80 -6.97 0.72
N ALA A 28 1.91 -7.61 0.36
CA ALA A 28 3.25 -7.22 0.75
C ALA A 28 4.12 -7.23 -0.50
N LEU A 29 4.59 -6.06 -0.91
CA LEU A 29 5.47 -5.91 -2.07
C LEU A 29 6.71 -5.13 -1.66
N ASP A 30 7.87 -5.63 -2.05
CA ASP A 30 9.11 -4.87 -1.98
C ASP A 30 9.14 -3.81 -3.09
N ARG A 31 9.93 -2.75 -2.90
CA ARG A 31 9.97 -1.62 -3.84
C ARG A 31 10.21 -2.06 -5.28
N ASP A 32 11.11 -3.01 -5.50
CA ASP A 32 11.46 -3.51 -6.84
C ASP A 32 10.33 -4.31 -7.51
N GLU A 33 9.34 -4.78 -6.76
CA GLU A 33 8.18 -5.51 -7.28
C GLU A 33 7.01 -4.58 -7.64
N ILE A 34 7.05 -3.34 -7.15
CA ILE A 34 6.02 -2.33 -7.42
C ILE A 34 6.33 -1.65 -8.76
N PRO A 35 5.36 -1.57 -9.69
CA PRO A 35 5.52 -0.81 -10.93
C PRO A 35 5.97 0.63 -10.67
N MET A 36 6.78 1.19 -11.59
CA MET A 36 7.35 2.52 -11.42
C MET A 36 6.27 3.60 -11.24
N ASP A 37 5.16 3.50 -11.97
CA ASP A 37 4.02 4.42 -11.87
C ASP A 37 3.46 4.47 -10.44
N ILE A 38 3.15 3.29 -9.86
CA ILE A 38 2.65 3.16 -8.49
C ILE A 38 3.70 3.60 -7.46
N GLN A 39 5.00 3.36 -7.72
CA GLN A 39 6.06 3.83 -6.82
C GLN A 39 6.09 5.36 -6.74
N ASP A 40 5.92 6.04 -7.86
CA ASP A 40 5.91 7.50 -7.91
C ASP A 40 4.72 8.06 -7.13
N GLU A 41 3.53 7.47 -7.32
CA GLU A 41 2.33 7.83 -6.55
C GLU A 41 2.49 7.57 -5.04
N LEU A 42 3.09 6.43 -4.64
CA LEU A 42 3.39 6.14 -3.23
C LEU A 42 4.37 7.14 -2.62
N LEU A 43 5.38 7.55 -3.40
CA LEU A 43 6.34 8.56 -2.98
C LEU A 43 5.67 9.92 -2.84
N GLU A 44 4.85 10.33 -3.80
CA GLU A 44 4.09 11.58 -3.75
C GLU A 44 3.13 11.60 -2.54
N ALA A 45 2.31 10.57 -2.38
CA ALA A 45 1.40 10.44 -1.24
C ALA A 45 2.16 10.44 0.11
N ALA A 46 3.34 9.82 0.16
CA ALA A 46 4.19 9.82 1.34
C ALA A 46 4.83 11.19 1.63
N LEU A 47 5.20 11.94 0.59
CA LEU A 47 5.73 13.30 0.71
C LEU A 47 4.66 14.30 1.15
N HIS A 48 3.43 14.12 0.66
CA HIS A 48 2.26 14.94 1.02
C HIS A 48 1.62 14.53 2.35
N GLU A 49 2.11 13.45 2.98
CA GLU A 49 1.56 12.84 4.19
C GLU A 49 0.04 12.58 4.08
N SER A 50 -0.42 12.24 2.88
CA SER A 50 -1.83 12.12 2.53
C SER A 50 -2.33 10.69 2.67
N CYS A 51 -3.05 10.42 3.76
CA CYS A 51 -3.66 9.11 3.94
C CYS A 51 -4.79 8.81 2.96
N SER A 52 -5.45 9.83 2.40
CA SER A 52 -6.47 9.61 1.37
C SER A 52 -5.85 9.03 0.10
N GLU A 53 -4.74 9.61 -0.37
CA GLU A 53 -4.03 9.12 -1.55
C GLU A 53 -3.45 7.72 -1.32
N MET A 54 -2.84 7.49 -0.15
CA MET A 54 -2.39 6.16 0.25
C MET A 54 -3.50 5.11 0.24
N ARG A 55 -4.75 5.50 0.49
CA ARG A 55 -5.90 4.59 0.44
C ARG A 55 -6.28 4.24 -0.99
N ASP A 56 -6.33 5.21 -1.88
CA ASP A 56 -6.64 5.00 -3.29
C ASP A 56 -5.57 4.12 -3.96
N ILE A 57 -4.29 4.44 -3.72
CA ILE A 57 -3.16 3.62 -4.20
C ILE A 57 -3.23 2.20 -3.63
N ALA A 58 -3.48 2.06 -2.33
CA ALA A 58 -3.60 0.74 -1.71
C ALA A 58 -4.77 -0.07 -2.30
N ARG A 59 -5.89 0.58 -2.67
CA ARG A 59 -7.00 -0.09 -3.34
C ARG A 59 -6.56 -0.57 -4.73
N GLU A 60 -5.93 0.29 -5.52
CA GLU A 60 -5.45 -0.05 -6.86
C GLU A 60 -4.41 -1.19 -6.83
N VAL A 61 -3.46 -1.13 -5.90
CA VAL A 61 -2.48 -2.19 -5.67
C VAL A 61 -3.18 -3.48 -5.23
N THR A 62 -4.21 -3.40 -4.40
CA THR A 62 -4.97 -4.60 -4.01
C THR A 62 -5.85 -5.11 -5.16
N GLU A 63 -6.34 -4.28 -6.07
CA GLU A 63 -7.07 -4.75 -7.26
C GLU A 63 -6.13 -5.40 -8.27
N THR A 64 -4.90 -4.88 -8.39
CA THR A 64 -3.88 -5.36 -9.31
C THR A 64 -3.13 -6.59 -8.78
N PHE A 65 -2.82 -6.60 -7.48
CA PHE A 65 -1.94 -7.56 -6.79
C PHE A 65 -2.59 -8.23 -5.58
N GLY A 66 -3.87 -7.98 -5.26
CA GLY A 66 -4.52 -8.38 -3.99
C GLY A 66 -4.75 -9.87 -3.78
N THR A 67 -4.00 -10.71 -4.46
CA THR A 67 -3.75 -12.09 -4.05
C THR A 67 -2.32 -12.50 -4.39
N TYR A 68 -1.35 -11.61 -4.18
CA TYR A 68 0.06 -11.96 -4.24
C TYR A 68 0.62 -12.10 -2.82
N VAL A 69 0.65 -13.36 -2.39
CA VAL A 69 1.37 -13.83 -1.19
C VAL A 69 2.37 -14.89 -1.65
N PRO A 70 3.62 -14.53 -2.01
CA PRO A 70 4.72 -15.46 -1.93
C PRO A 70 5.37 -15.35 -0.53
N GLU A 71 5.53 -16.51 0.09
CA GLU A 71 6.12 -16.74 1.42
C GLU A 71 7.51 -16.14 1.63
#